data_AF-A0AB39Y2L6-F1
#
_entry.id   AF-A0AB39Y2L6-F1
#
_cell.length_a   1.000
_cell.length_b   1.000
_cell.length_c   1.000
_cell.angle_alpha   90.00
_cell.angle_beta   90.00
_cell.angle_gamma   90.00
#
_symmetry.space_group_name_H-M   'P 1'
#
loop_
_entity.id
_entity.type
_entity.pdbx_description
1 polymer ?
#
loop_
_entity_poly.entity_id
_entity_poly.type
_entity_poly.pdbx_seq_one_letter_code
_entity_poly.pdbx_strand_id
1 'polypeptide(L)'
;MAKRAGWLGRLGNRLSRMEAQLQARRAEVEAESIGAAPIPVAAPVAARTGAGAGAAAGTPAAPAPTPEPGAPAEQPGHPHPPVLRGRPDPVSVVPWGMRVAAEVSWRLLLLAGMLWVVMKVISEVRLVVLAFAAALLVTALLQPFVVRLRRLGLPRGLATAVTAILGFVVIGLVGWFVVWQVMENLDDLSARVRDGINELKLWALDSPFHVTEKQINDIAKNLSETIGTNTEQITSAGLQGVTVLVEVLTGILLAMFSTLFLLYDGKRIWTWVQGLVPAAARPGVAGAGPRAWRTLTAYVRGTVLVALIDAIFIGLGIYFLKVPMAVPLAVFIFLFAFIPLVGAVVSGALAVVVALVTQGPWTALMVLAVVLAVQQIEGHVLQPFILGRAVRVHPLAVVLSVAAGGMVAGIGGAVVAVPLVAVTNTVVVYLRAYSRDQLLHGAAAIGPGPHGATAFEQATREAGSDQRA
;
A
#
# COMPACT_ATOMS: atom_id res chain seq x y z
N MET A 1 -37.84 33.59 -11.40
CA MET A 1 -36.48 33.66 -10.83
C MET A 1 -36.41 33.99 -9.32
N ALA A 2 -37.52 34.20 -8.60
CA ALA A 2 -37.51 34.64 -7.19
C ALA A 2 -37.16 33.56 -6.12
N LYS A 3 -37.24 32.26 -6.42
CA LYS A 3 -36.97 31.19 -5.43
C LYS A 3 -35.48 30.91 -5.17
N ARG A 4 -34.54 31.39 -6.01
CA ARG A 4 -33.09 31.14 -5.85
C ARG A 4 -32.39 32.13 -4.91
N ALA A 5 -32.93 33.34 -4.70
CA ALA A 5 -32.33 34.36 -3.85
C ALA A 5 -32.40 34.01 -2.34
N GLY A 6 -33.47 33.35 -1.89
CA GLY A 6 -33.65 33.01 -0.46
C GLY A 6 -32.73 31.90 0.08
N TRP A 7 -32.10 31.10 -0.80
CA TRP A 7 -31.19 30.04 -0.37
C TRP A 7 -29.81 30.59 0.02
N LEU A 8 -29.30 31.58 -0.71
CA LEU A 8 -28.01 32.23 -0.43
C LEU A 8 -28.05 33.02 0.89
N GLY A 9 -29.14 33.73 1.19
CA GLY A 9 -29.30 34.44 2.46
C GLY A 9 -29.34 33.52 3.68
N ARG A 10 -29.95 32.33 3.56
CA ARG A 10 -29.95 31.32 4.63
C ARG A 10 -28.57 30.70 4.86
N LEU A 11 -27.75 30.58 3.81
CA LEU A 11 -26.39 30.10 3.92
C LEU A 11 -25.49 31.13 4.63
N GLY A 12 -25.61 32.41 4.25
CA GLY A 12 -24.90 33.51 4.90
C GLY A 12 -25.19 33.60 6.41
N ASN A 13 -26.47 33.51 6.79
CA ASN A 13 -26.87 33.54 8.21
C ASN A 13 -26.43 32.30 9.02
N ARG A 14 -26.09 31.19 8.37
CA ARG A 14 -25.49 30.02 9.04
C ARG A 14 -23.99 30.18 9.21
N LEU A 15 -23.31 30.72 8.19
CA LEU A 15 -21.88 30.98 8.26
C LEU A 15 -21.54 32.01 9.33
N SER A 16 -22.29 33.12 9.42
CA SER A 16 -22.06 34.15 10.44
C SER A 16 -22.28 33.64 11.87
N ARG A 17 -23.28 32.78 12.09
CA ARG A 17 -23.47 32.11 13.40
C ARG A 17 -22.33 31.16 13.75
N MET A 18 -21.82 30.44 12.76
CA MET A 18 -20.71 29.50 12.94
C MET A 18 -19.41 30.24 13.26
N GLU A 19 -19.19 31.39 12.62
CA GLU A 19 -18.05 32.27 12.87
C GLU A 19 -18.11 32.90 14.28
N ALA A 20 -19.28 33.36 14.70
CA ALA A 20 -19.50 33.85 16.07
C ALA A 20 -19.25 32.76 17.13
N GLN A 21 -19.68 31.51 16.87
CA GLN A 21 -19.41 30.38 17.76
C GLN A 21 -17.91 30.03 17.86
N LEU A 22 -17.19 30.12 16.75
CA LEU A 22 -15.74 29.88 16.73
C LEU A 22 -14.98 30.98 17.47
N GLN A 23 -15.40 32.24 17.33
CA GLN A 23 -14.81 33.35 18.09
C GLN A 23 -15.06 33.21 19.58
N ALA A 24 -16.28 32.83 19.99
CA ALA A 24 -16.59 32.56 21.40
C ALA A 24 -15.75 31.41 21.97
N ARG A 25 -15.60 30.30 21.23
CA ARG A 25 -14.75 29.17 21.63
C ARG A 25 -13.28 29.56 21.72
N ARG A 26 -12.79 30.41 20.81
CA ARG A 26 -11.41 30.88 20.84
C ARG A 26 -11.15 31.77 22.04
N ALA A 27 -12.10 32.65 22.39
CA ALA A 27 -12.04 33.49 23.58
C ALA A 27 -12.09 32.67 24.89
N GLU A 28 -12.90 31.60 24.95
CA GLU A 28 -12.90 30.64 26.07
C GLU A 28 -11.52 29.99 26.23
N VAL A 29 -10.92 29.49 25.14
CA VAL A 29 -9.60 28.86 25.17
C VAL A 29 -8.50 29.86 25.54
N GLU A 30 -8.60 31.10 25.06
CA GLU A 30 -7.64 32.16 25.38
C GLU A 30 -7.75 32.58 26.86
N ALA A 31 -8.97 32.68 27.40
CA ALA A 31 -9.20 32.91 28.83
C ALA A 31 -8.70 31.74 29.70
N GLU A 32 -8.85 30.49 29.24
CA GLU A 32 -8.31 29.31 29.91
C GLU A 32 -6.77 29.28 29.87
N SER A 33 -6.16 29.76 28.77
CA SER A 33 -4.70 29.87 28.62
C SER A 33 -4.08 30.97 29.48
N ILE A 34 -4.81 32.07 29.73
CA ILE A 34 -4.34 33.20 30.56
C ILE A 34 -4.50 32.89 32.06
N GLY A 35 -5.42 31.99 32.45
CA GLY A 35 -5.64 31.57 33.84
C GLY A 35 -4.71 30.45 34.35
N ALA A 36 -3.94 29.82 33.47
CA ALA A 36 -3.03 28.74 33.85
C ALA A 36 -1.72 29.29 34.43
N ALA A 37 -1.64 29.34 35.76
CA ALA A 37 -0.39 29.65 36.48
C ALA A 37 0.75 28.72 36.01
N PRO A 38 1.98 29.23 35.85
CA PRO A 38 3.09 28.45 35.30
C PRO A 38 3.46 27.30 36.25
N ILE A 39 3.46 26.09 35.69
CA ILE A 39 3.97 24.87 36.34
C ILE A 39 5.46 25.08 36.66
N PRO A 40 5.93 24.92 37.91
CA PRO A 40 7.33 25.11 38.22
C PRO A 40 8.15 23.94 37.64
N VAL A 41 9.07 24.29 36.74
CA VAL A 41 10.09 23.39 36.20
C VAL A 41 11.08 23.09 37.32
N ALA A 42 11.18 21.83 37.74
CA ALA A 42 12.14 21.37 38.73
C ALA A 42 13.59 21.57 38.23
N ALA A 43 14.36 22.37 38.97
CA ALA A 43 15.80 22.55 38.77
C ALA A 43 16.59 21.38 39.41
N PRO A 44 17.81 21.07 38.92
CA PRO A 44 18.59 19.94 39.41
C PRO A 44 19.20 20.25 40.79
N VAL A 45 19.03 19.33 41.74
CA VAL A 45 19.61 19.45 43.08
C VAL A 45 21.11 19.17 43.01
N ALA A 46 21.88 20.23 43.24
CA ALA A 46 23.31 20.17 43.47
C ALA A 46 23.62 19.67 44.90
N ALA A 47 24.68 18.89 45.02
CA ALA A 47 25.27 18.44 46.26
C ALA A 47 25.68 19.61 47.17
N ARG A 48 25.34 19.54 48.46
CA ARG A 48 26.06 20.23 49.53
C ARG A 48 26.21 19.34 50.76
N THR A 49 27.46 19.07 51.07
CA THR A 49 28.04 18.74 52.37
C THR A 49 27.68 19.78 53.45
N GLY A 50 27.47 19.34 54.69
CA GLY A 50 27.42 20.24 55.85
C GLY A 50 27.03 19.52 57.13
N ALA A 51 27.99 19.43 58.06
CA ALA A 51 27.88 18.87 59.40
C ALA A 51 27.11 19.79 60.37
N GLY A 52 26.64 19.23 61.50
CA GLY A 52 26.41 20.00 62.74
C GLY A 52 25.16 19.66 63.57
N ALA A 53 25.38 18.86 64.62
CA ALA A 53 24.88 18.98 66.01
C ALA A 53 23.42 19.36 66.34
N GLY A 54 22.79 18.50 67.17
CA GLY A 54 22.25 18.93 68.47
C GLY A 54 20.74 18.82 68.73
N ALA A 55 20.42 18.21 69.90
CA ALA A 55 19.24 18.41 70.77
C ALA A 55 17.99 17.49 70.61
N ALA A 56 18.02 16.40 71.38
CA ALA A 56 17.11 16.01 72.48
C ALA A 56 15.58 16.22 72.41
N ALA A 57 14.84 15.11 72.55
CA ALA A 57 13.64 14.85 73.39
C ALA A 57 13.01 13.53 72.89
N GLY A 58 12.58 12.50 73.63
CA GLY A 58 12.34 12.21 75.04
C GLY A 58 11.37 10.99 75.10
N THR A 59 11.25 10.34 76.26
CA THR A 59 10.20 9.34 76.66
C THR A 59 10.48 7.84 76.29
N PRO A 60 9.99 6.84 77.07
CA PRO A 60 10.81 6.16 78.07
C PRO A 60 10.79 4.60 77.99
N ALA A 61 11.71 4.03 78.77
CA ALA A 61 11.86 2.65 79.26
C ALA A 61 10.77 1.59 78.98
N ALA A 62 11.23 0.45 78.43
CA ALA A 62 10.67 -0.88 78.66
C ALA A 62 11.80 -1.80 79.21
N PRO A 63 11.52 -2.71 80.17
CA PRO A 63 12.57 -3.38 80.93
C PRO A 63 13.23 -4.55 80.17
N ALA A 64 14.50 -4.75 80.46
CA ALA A 64 15.35 -5.83 79.95
C ALA A 64 14.90 -7.21 80.48
N PRO A 65 14.97 -8.29 79.68
CA PRO A 65 15.03 -9.63 80.20
C PRO A 65 16.46 -9.99 80.62
N THR A 66 16.57 -10.65 81.77
CA THR A 66 17.77 -11.24 82.40
C THR A 66 18.49 -12.25 81.50
N PRO A 67 19.81 -12.43 81.67
CA PRO A 67 20.65 -13.24 80.79
C PRO A 67 20.57 -14.75 81.11
N GLU A 68 20.41 -15.58 80.07
CA GLU A 68 20.72 -17.02 80.14
C GLU A 68 22.23 -17.26 79.97
N PRO A 69 22.87 -18.08 80.82
CA PRO A 69 24.29 -18.41 80.70
C PRO A 69 24.50 -19.64 79.81
N GLY A 70 25.10 -19.45 78.63
CA GLY A 70 25.31 -20.57 77.70
C GLY A 70 26.10 -20.29 76.41
N ALA A 71 27.32 -19.73 76.50
CA ALA A 71 28.46 -19.86 75.55
C ALA A 71 28.38 -19.24 74.13
N PRO A 72 29.51 -19.04 73.40
CA PRO A 72 30.93 -18.92 73.79
C PRO A 72 31.58 -17.56 73.38
N ALA A 73 32.78 -17.30 73.89
CA ALA A 73 33.58 -16.08 73.77
C ALA A 73 33.88 -15.63 72.31
N GLU A 74 33.74 -14.33 72.05
CA GLU A 74 34.22 -13.65 70.84
C GLU A 74 35.76 -13.77 70.72
N GLN A 75 36.23 -14.32 69.60
CA GLN A 75 37.63 -14.24 69.16
C GLN A 75 37.88 -12.90 68.46
N PRO A 76 39.02 -12.22 68.72
CA PRO A 76 39.37 -10.98 68.03
C PRO A 76 39.69 -11.24 66.55
N GLY A 77 39.26 -10.31 65.69
CA GLY A 77 39.05 -10.51 64.26
C GLY A 77 40.28 -10.87 63.41
N HIS A 78 40.04 -11.74 62.44
CA HIS A 78 40.89 -11.90 61.27
C HIS A 78 40.60 -10.76 60.27
N PRO A 79 41.62 -10.10 59.68
CA PRO A 79 41.39 -9.15 58.60
C PRO A 79 40.81 -9.90 57.39
N HIS A 80 39.58 -9.55 56.99
CA HIS A 80 39.03 -10.05 55.73
C HIS A 80 39.92 -9.58 54.56
N PRO A 81 40.25 -10.45 53.59
CA PRO A 81 40.96 -10.04 52.40
C PRO A 81 40.11 -9.01 51.63
N PRO A 82 40.74 -8.01 50.95
CA PRO A 82 39.99 -7.03 50.18
C PRO A 82 39.17 -7.75 49.11
N VAL A 83 37.86 -7.53 49.15
CA VAL A 83 36.93 -7.99 48.12
C VAL A 83 37.43 -7.43 46.79
N LEU A 84 37.98 -8.28 45.93
CA LEU A 84 38.31 -7.92 44.55
C LEU A 84 37.01 -7.42 43.92
N ARG A 85 36.91 -6.10 43.70
CA ARG A 85 35.79 -5.50 42.96
C ARG A 85 35.69 -6.25 41.63
N GLY A 86 34.65 -7.06 41.48
CA GLY A 86 34.36 -7.77 40.24
C GLY A 86 34.37 -6.75 39.10
N ARG A 87 34.99 -7.11 37.97
CA ARG A 87 35.00 -6.27 36.77
C ARG A 87 33.58 -5.72 36.54
N PRO A 88 33.39 -4.40 36.35
CA PRO A 88 32.09 -3.84 36.03
C PRO A 88 31.47 -4.62 34.88
N ASP A 89 30.19 -4.97 35.00
CA ASP A 89 29.45 -5.64 33.93
C ASP A 89 29.66 -4.84 32.63
N PRO A 90 30.19 -5.44 31.54
CA PRO A 90 30.53 -4.72 30.30
C PRO A 90 29.36 -3.92 29.70
N VAL A 91 28.12 -4.18 30.13
CA VAL A 91 26.92 -3.42 29.74
C VAL A 91 26.86 -2.02 30.39
N SER A 92 27.54 -1.80 31.52
CA SER A 92 27.53 -0.56 32.31
C SER A 92 28.46 0.54 31.78
N VAL A 93 29.42 0.18 30.93
CA VAL A 93 30.41 1.10 30.34
C VAL A 93 29.97 1.70 29.00
N VAL A 94 28.85 1.25 28.42
CA VAL A 94 28.36 1.72 27.12
C VAL A 94 27.28 2.79 27.29
N PRO A 95 27.42 3.99 26.67
CA PRO A 95 26.40 5.04 26.72
C PRO A 95 25.01 4.56 26.28
N TRP A 96 23.96 5.02 26.94
CA TRP A 96 22.57 4.58 26.70
C TRP A 96 22.14 4.69 25.23
N GLY A 97 22.52 5.78 24.55
CA GLY A 97 22.23 5.96 23.12
C GLY A 97 22.85 4.88 22.22
N MET A 98 24.05 4.39 22.57
CA MET A 98 24.72 3.32 21.81
C MET A 98 24.06 1.97 22.06
N ARG A 99 23.49 1.74 23.25
CA ARG A 99 22.69 0.53 23.55
C ARG A 99 21.37 0.50 22.77
N VAL A 100 20.63 1.62 22.77
CA VAL A 100 19.40 1.74 21.97
C VAL A 100 19.70 1.59 20.48
N ALA A 101 20.77 2.23 20.00
CA ALA A 101 21.21 2.08 18.61
C ALA A 101 21.57 0.62 18.27
N ALA A 102 22.28 -0.10 19.15
CA ALA A 102 22.61 -1.51 18.95
C ALA A 102 21.36 -2.41 18.92
N GLU A 103 20.41 -2.20 19.84
CA GLU A 103 19.14 -2.95 19.88
C GLU A 103 18.27 -2.69 18.64
N VAL A 104 18.18 -1.43 18.21
CA VAL A 104 17.48 -1.06 16.97
C VAL A 104 18.20 -1.65 15.76
N SER A 105 19.53 -1.58 15.71
CA SER A 105 20.33 -2.09 14.59
C SER A 105 20.17 -3.59 14.41
N TRP A 106 20.26 -4.39 15.48
CA TRP A 106 20.07 -5.84 15.39
C TRP A 106 18.63 -6.20 15.00
N ARG A 107 17.61 -5.51 15.54
CA ARG A 107 16.21 -5.72 15.12
C ARG A 107 16.02 -5.38 13.64
N LEU A 108 16.61 -4.29 13.16
CA LEU A 108 16.57 -3.91 11.74
C LEU A 108 17.30 -4.94 10.86
N LEU A 109 18.45 -5.45 11.29
CA LEU A 109 19.17 -6.52 10.59
C LEU A 109 18.36 -7.81 10.53
N LEU A 110 17.70 -8.21 11.62
CA LEU A 110 16.80 -9.36 11.64
C LEU A 110 15.59 -9.15 10.71
N LEU A 111 14.98 -7.96 10.71
CA LEU A 111 13.88 -7.63 9.81
C LEU A 111 14.34 -7.63 8.35
N ALA A 112 15.51 -7.08 8.05
CA ALA A 112 16.11 -7.08 6.71
C ALA A 112 16.45 -8.50 6.25
N GLY A 113 17.04 -9.32 7.13
CA GLY A 113 17.34 -10.73 6.87
C GLY A 113 16.07 -11.56 6.63
N MET A 114 15.04 -11.38 7.47
CA MET A 114 13.74 -12.02 7.27
C MET A 114 13.10 -11.60 5.94
N LEU A 115 13.14 -10.31 5.61
CA LEU A 115 12.64 -9.81 4.34
C LEU A 115 13.41 -10.40 3.15
N TRP A 116 14.74 -10.48 3.23
CA TRP A 116 15.57 -11.07 2.20
C TRP A 116 15.25 -12.55 1.99
N VAL A 117 15.09 -13.33 3.07
CA VAL A 117 14.69 -14.75 2.99
C VAL A 117 13.32 -14.89 2.32
N VAL A 118 12.34 -14.08 2.72
CA VAL A 118 11.00 -14.08 2.11
C VAL A 118 11.07 -13.75 0.62
N MET A 119 11.83 -12.71 0.24
CA MET A 119 12.02 -12.33 -1.16
C MET A 119 12.71 -13.44 -1.96
N LYS A 120 13.71 -14.12 -1.37
CA LYS A 120 14.40 -15.24 -2.00
C LYS A 120 13.46 -16.42 -2.21
N VAL A 121 12.67 -16.81 -1.21
CA VAL A 121 11.65 -17.86 -1.35
C VAL A 121 10.64 -17.49 -2.44
N ILE A 122 10.11 -16.27 -2.43
CA ILE A 122 9.17 -15.79 -3.45
C ILE A 122 9.78 -15.85 -4.86
N SER A 123 11.08 -15.56 -4.99
CA SER A 123 11.77 -15.64 -6.28
C SER A 123 11.88 -17.07 -6.82
N GLU A 124 12.05 -18.07 -5.95
CA GLU A 124 12.09 -19.48 -6.36
C GLU A 124 10.71 -20.02 -6.79
N VAL A 125 9.64 -19.56 -6.14
CA VAL A 125 8.25 -19.93 -6.49
C VAL A 125 7.52 -18.85 -7.31
N ARG A 126 8.26 -18.07 -8.09
CA ARG A 126 7.75 -16.89 -8.81
C ARG A 126 6.53 -17.21 -9.67
N LEU A 127 6.54 -18.32 -10.42
CA LEU A 127 5.42 -18.72 -11.27
C LEU A 127 4.14 -18.96 -10.44
N VAL A 128 4.26 -19.68 -9.32
CA VAL A 128 3.13 -19.97 -8.43
C VAL A 128 2.59 -18.69 -7.80
N VAL A 129 3.47 -17.79 -7.35
CA VAL A 129 3.08 -16.50 -6.75
C VAL A 129 2.38 -15.62 -7.77
N LEU A 130 2.90 -15.50 -8.99
CA LEU A 130 2.27 -14.73 -10.05
C LEU A 130 0.94 -15.34 -10.50
N ALA A 131 0.85 -16.66 -10.64
CA ALA A 131 -0.40 -17.35 -10.96
C ALA A 131 -1.46 -17.15 -9.87
N PHE A 132 -1.06 -17.23 -8.59
CA PHE A 132 -1.96 -16.98 -7.47
C PHE A 132 -2.37 -15.51 -7.37
N ALA A 133 -1.46 -14.58 -7.62
CA ALA A 133 -1.77 -13.15 -7.68
C ALA A 133 -2.74 -12.84 -8.83
N ALA A 134 -2.50 -13.39 -10.02
CA ALA A 134 -3.43 -13.30 -11.14
C ALA A 134 -4.80 -13.89 -10.78
N ALA A 135 -4.83 -15.05 -10.12
CA ALA A 135 -6.07 -15.64 -9.64
C ALA A 135 -6.82 -14.75 -8.64
N LEU A 136 -6.12 -14.06 -7.73
CA LEU A 136 -6.74 -13.09 -6.82
C LEU A 136 -7.37 -11.92 -7.60
N LEU A 137 -6.67 -11.38 -8.61
CA LEU A 137 -7.18 -10.29 -9.44
C LEU A 137 -8.40 -10.75 -10.26
N VAL A 138 -8.33 -11.91 -10.91
CA VAL A 138 -9.44 -12.50 -11.66
C VAL A 138 -10.62 -12.80 -10.73
N THR A 139 -10.38 -13.38 -9.56
CA THR A 139 -11.42 -13.62 -8.56
C THR A 139 -12.08 -12.30 -8.13
N ALA A 140 -11.29 -11.26 -7.88
CA ALA A 140 -11.80 -9.94 -7.51
C ALA A 140 -12.68 -9.33 -8.61
N LEU A 141 -12.34 -9.56 -9.89
CA LEU A 141 -13.14 -9.16 -11.04
C LEU A 141 -14.44 -9.97 -11.18
N LEU A 142 -14.37 -11.30 -10.99
CA LEU A 142 -15.48 -12.23 -11.23
C LEU A 142 -16.46 -12.34 -10.06
N GLN A 143 -16.05 -12.09 -8.83
CA GLN A 143 -16.90 -12.21 -7.64
C GLN A 143 -18.26 -11.49 -7.71
N PRO A 144 -18.38 -10.22 -8.18
CA PRO A 144 -19.69 -9.57 -8.27
C PRO A 144 -20.67 -10.32 -9.18
N PHE A 145 -20.17 -11.04 -10.20
CA PHE A 145 -21.00 -11.86 -11.09
C PHE A 145 -21.53 -13.10 -10.38
N VAL A 146 -20.73 -13.79 -9.56
CA VAL A 146 -21.20 -14.90 -8.71
C VAL A 146 -22.28 -14.43 -7.76
N VAL A 147 -22.10 -13.28 -7.11
CA VAL A 147 -23.09 -12.72 -6.19
C VAL A 147 -24.40 -12.41 -6.93
N ARG A 148 -24.33 -11.89 -8.16
CA ARG A 148 -25.51 -11.61 -8.98
C ARG A 148 -26.22 -12.91 -9.41
N LEU A 149 -25.49 -13.93 -9.85
CA LEU A 149 -26.06 -15.25 -10.21
C LEU A 149 -26.70 -15.95 -9.01
N ARG A 150 -26.08 -15.85 -7.83
CA ARG A 150 -26.65 -16.38 -6.58
C ARG A 150 -27.93 -15.64 -6.18
N ARG A 151 -28.02 -14.33 -6.43
CA ARG A 151 -29.26 -13.56 -6.22
C ARG A 151 -30.38 -13.94 -7.19
N LEU A 152 -30.04 -14.51 -8.35
CA LEU A 152 -31.00 -15.08 -9.31
C LEU A 152 -31.45 -16.50 -8.94
N GLY A 153 -31.00 -17.06 -7.81
CA GLY A 153 -31.46 -18.35 -7.29
C GLY A 153 -30.54 -19.54 -7.58
N LEU A 154 -29.40 -19.35 -8.26
CA LEU A 154 -28.49 -20.47 -8.53
C LEU A 154 -27.79 -20.97 -7.25
N PRO A 155 -27.64 -22.30 -7.07
CA PRO A 155 -26.86 -22.86 -5.97
C PRO A 155 -25.38 -22.47 -6.12
N ARG A 156 -24.69 -22.38 -4.97
CA ARG A 156 -23.33 -21.83 -4.89
C ARG A 156 -22.34 -22.47 -5.87
N GLY A 157 -22.36 -23.81 -5.99
CA GLY A 157 -21.46 -24.53 -6.89
C GLY A 157 -21.67 -24.15 -8.36
N LEU A 158 -22.92 -24.15 -8.83
CA LEU A 158 -23.25 -23.77 -10.21
C LEU A 158 -22.93 -22.30 -10.48
N ALA A 159 -23.27 -21.39 -9.56
CA ALA A 159 -22.97 -19.97 -9.71
C ALA A 159 -21.46 -19.71 -9.87
N THR A 160 -20.63 -20.40 -9.07
CA THR A 160 -19.17 -20.33 -9.17
C THR A 160 -18.66 -20.94 -10.46
N ALA A 161 -19.09 -22.15 -10.82
CA ALA A 161 -18.63 -22.85 -12.02
C ALA A 161 -18.96 -22.07 -13.30
N VAL A 162 -20.20 -21.62 -13.45
CA VAL A 162 -20.65 -20.83 -14.61
C VAL A 162 -19.87 -19.53 -14.71
N THR A 163 -19.69 -18.81 -13.60
CA THR A 163 -18.97 -17.54 -13.61
C THR A 163 -17.47 -17.73 -13.93
N ALA A 164 -16.84 -18.76 -13.37
CA ALA A 164 -15.44 -19.06 -13.65
C ALA A 164 -15.24 -19.46 -15.11
N ILE A 165 -16.03 -20.41 -15.63
CA ILE A 165 -15.93 -20.86 -17.03
C ILE A 165 -16.18 -19.69 -17.97
N LEU A 166 -17.28 -18.95 -17.80
CA LEU A 166 -17.58 -17.79 -18.66
C LEU A 166 -16.50 -16.71 -18.55
N GLY A 167 -15.99 -16.45 -17.35
CA GLY A 167 -14.91 -15.49 -17.12
C GLY A 167 -13.62 -15.87 -17.85
N PHE A 168 -13.18 -17.12 -17.74
CA PHE A 168 -12.00 -17.62 -18.45
C PHE A 168 -12.20 -17.67 -19.96
N VAL A 169 -13.40 -18.02 -20.44
CA VAL A 169 -13.72 -17.95 -21.87
C VAL A 169 -13.60 -16.52 -22.38
N VAL A 170 -14.18 -15.52 -21.68
CA VAL A 170 -14.08 -14.12 -22.09
C VAL A 170 -12.63 -13.62 -22.05
N ILE A 171 -11.89 -13.90 -20.98
CA ILE A 171 -10.47 -13.50 -20.87
C ILE A 171 -9.64 -14.19 -21.96
N GLY A 172 -9.89 -15.47 -22.22
CA GLY A 172 -9.24 -16.24 -23.28
C GLY A 172 -9.55 -15.71 -24.67
N LEU A 173 -10.80 -15.32 -24.95
CA LEU A 173 -11.19 -14.70 -26.22
C LEU A 173 -10.53 -13.33 -26.41
N VAL A 174 -10.46 -12.51 -25.36
CA VAL A 174 -9.75 -11.23 -25.41
C VAL A 174 -8.25 -11.45 -25.64
N GLY A 175 -7.64 -12.40 -24.92
CA GLY A 175 -6.24 -12.74 -25.10
C GLY A 175 -5.93 -13.30 -26.49
N TRP A 176 -6.78 -14.18 -27.00
CA TRP A 176 -6.72 -14.68 -28.37
C TRP A 176 -6.81 -13.55 -29.39
N PHE A 177 -7.78 -12.65 -29.24
CA PHE A 177 -7.94 -11.49 -30.11
C PHE A 177 -6.71 -10.59 -30.09
N VAL A 178 -6.13 -10.34 -28.91
CA VAL A 178 -4.89 -9.55 -28.77
C VAL A 178 -3.74 -10.24 -29.51
N VAL A 179 -3.51 -11.54 -29.28
CA VAL A 179 -2.42 -12.29 -29.92
C VAL A 179 -2.61 -12.33 -31.44
N TRP A 180 -3.83 -12.61 -31.90
CA TRP A 180 -4.19 -12.57 -33.32
C TRP A 180 -3.87 -11.20 -33.93
N GLN A 181 -4.33 -10.12 -33.28
CA GLN A 181 -4.09 -8.77 -33.75
C GLN A 181 -2.60 -8.46 -33.81
N VAL A 182 -1.83 -8.86 -32.79
CA VAL A 182 -0.38 -8.68 -32.81
C VAL A 182 0.22 -9.45 -33.98
N MET A 183 -0.01 -10.76 -34.09
CA MET A 183 0.59 -11.60 -35.14
C MET A 183 0.31 -11.11 -36.57
N GLU A 184 -0.92 -10.68 -36.86
CA GLU A 184 -1.30 -10.21 -38.20
C GLU A 184 -0.75 -8.81 -38.54
N ASN A 185 -0.32 -8.04 -37.53
CA ASN A 185 0.07 -6.65 -37.68
C ASN A 185 1.54 -6.39 -37.29
N LEU A 186 2.27 -7.40 -36.82
CA LEU A 186 3.66 -7.30 -36.36
C LEU A 186 4.61 -6.93 -37.50
N ASP A 187 4.49 -7.60 -38.64
CA ASP A 187 5.36 -7.36 -39.81
C ASP A 187 5.14 -5.95 -40.37
N ASP A 188 3.87 -5.56 -40.50
CA ASP A 188 3.45 -4.22 -40.88
C ASP A 188 3.95 -3.15 -39.90
N LEU A 189 3.89 -3.41 -38.59
CA LEU A 189 4.35 -2.47 -37.57
C LEU A 189 5.87 -2.30 -37.62
N SER A 190 6.63 -3.39 -37.76
CA SER A 190 8.09 -3.35 -37.86
C SER A 190 8.54 -2.59 -39.11
N ALA A 191 7.91 -2.87 -40.26
CA ALA A 191 8.19 -2.17 -41.51
C ALA A 191 7.87 -0.67 -41.38
N ARG A 192 6.68 -0.32 -40.89
CA ARG A 192 6.27 1.08 -40.72
C ARG A 192 7.18 1.81 -39.73
N VAL A 193 7.50 1.23 -38.58
CA VAL A 193 8.42 1.86 -37.61
C VAL A 193 9.78 2.16 -38.25
N ARG A 194 10.33 1.25 -39.07
CA ARG A 194 11.58 1.47 -39.80
C ARG A 194 11.47 2.58 -40.83
N ASP A 195 10.42 2.56 -41.66
CA ASP A 195 10.16 3.60 -42.66
C ASP A 195 9.99 4.97 -42.00
N GLY A 196 9.33 4.98 -40.85
CA GLY A 196 9.12 6.13 -40.03
C GLY A 196 10.35 6.77 -39.42
N ILE A 197 11.29 5.94 -38.95
CA ILE A 197 12.60 6.40 -38.50
C ILE A 197 13.36 7.05 -39.66
N ASN A 198 13.25 6.48 -40.87
CA ASN A 198 13.89 7.03 -42.07
C ASN A 198 13.27 8.38 -42.47
N GLU A 199 11.93 8.51 -42.42
CA GLU A 199 11.23 9.75 -42.74
C GLU A 199 11.46 10.82 -41.67
N LEU A 200 11.52 10.44 -40.38
CA LEU A 200 11.92 11.35 -39.30
C LEU A 200 13.33 11.87 -39.51
N LYS A 201 14.24 10.99 -39.93
CA LYS A 201 15.62 11.36 -40.27
C LYS A 201 15.61 12.36 -41.41
N LEU A 202 14.84 12.14 -42.47
CA LEU A 202 14.74 13.08 -43.60
C LEU A 202 14.16 14.43 -43.17
N TRP A 203 13.09 14.44 -42.38
CA TRP A 203 12.49 15.68 -41.85
C TRP A 203 13.43 16.41 -40.87
N ALA A 204 14.14 15.67 -40.01
CA ALA A 204 15.10 16.25 -39.07
C ALA A 204 16.34 16.83 -39.78
N LEU A 205 16.74 16.25 -40.92
CA LEU A 205 17.81 16.78 -41.78
C LEU A 205 17.39 18.04 -42.53
N ASP A 206 16.10 18.16 -42.89
CA ASP A 206 15.52 19.34 -43.54
C ASP A 206 15.04 20.41 -42.53
N SER A 207 15.19 20.14 -41.23
CA SER A 207 14.72 21.00 -40.15
C SER A 207 15.68 22.18 -39.91
N PRO A 208 15.17 23.39 -39.62
CA PRO A 208 15.99 24.58 -39.30
C PRO A 208 16.78 24.44 -37.98
N PHE A 209 16.53 23.38 -37.21
CA PHE A 209 17.32 23.01 -36.05
C PHE A 209 18.50 22.16 -36.53
N HIS A 210 19.72 22.70 -36.44
CA HIS A 210 20.97 22.08 -36.88
C HIS A 210 21.34 20.83 -36.06
N VAL A 211 20.55 19.75 -36.18
CA VAL A 211 20.82 18.48 -35.52
C VAL A 211 21.86 17.72 -36.36
N THR A 212 23.03 17.47 -35.78
CA THR A 212 24.16 16.86 -36.47
C THR A 212 23.81 15.45 -36.98
N GLU A 213 24.05 15.18 -38.27
CA GLU A 213 23.86 13.88 -38.95
C GLU A 213 24.38 12.68 -38.14
N LYS A 214 25.46 12.88 -37.39
CA LYS A 214 26.10 11.85 -36.56
C LYS A 214 25.18 11.35 -35.44
N GLN A 215 24.48 12.25 -34.73
CA GLN A 215 23.57 11.87 -33.64
C GLN A 215 22.32 11.15 -34.17
N ILE A 216 21.83 11.55 -35.34
CA ILE A 216 20.66 10.93 -35.98
C ILE A 216 21.01 9.53 -36.49
N ASN A 217 22.17 9.37 -37.13
CA ASN A 217 22.64 8.07 -37.61
C ASN A 217 22.95 7.10 -36.46
N ASP A 218 23.53 7.57 -35.35
CA ASP A 218 23.80 6.72 -34.19
C ASP A 218 22.49 6.25 -33.52
N ILE A 219 21.47 7.11 -33.38
CA ILE A 219 20.16 6.73 -32.85
C ILE A 219 19.44 5.76 -33.80
N ALA A 220 19.42 6.06 -35.10
CA ALA A 220 18.77 5.21 -36.10
C ALA A 220 19.44 3.83 -36.23
N LYS A 221 20.78 3.77 -36.14
CA LYS A 221 21.54 2.53 -36.15
C LYS A 221 21.27 1.70 -34.89
N ASN A 222 21.34 2.31 -33.70
CA ASN A 222 21.02 1.61 -32.44
C ASN A 222 19.58 1.05 -32.43
N LEU A 223 18.60 1.81 -32.93
CA LEU A 223 17.21 1.33 -33.05
C LEU A 223 17.09 0.19 -34.08
N SER A 224 17.68 0.34 -35.26
CA SER A 224 17.59 -0.67 -36.33
C SER A 224 18.28 -1.98 -35.95
N GLU A 225 19.43 -1.89 -35.29
CA GLU A 225 20.21 -3.03 -34.81
C GLU A 225 19.47 -3.76 -33.68
N THR A 226 18.81 -3.01 -32.78
CA THR A 226 17.94 -3.58 -31.72
C THR A 226 16.71 -4.28 -32.31
N ILE A 227 16.10 -3.74 -33.37
CA ILE A 227 14.94 -4.38 -34.02
C ILE A 227 15.38 -5.60 -34.86
N GLY A 228 16.52 -5.51 -35.56
CA GLY A 228 17.04 -6.57 -36.44
C GLY A 228 17.56 -7.80 -35.68
N THR A 229 18.40 -7.61 -34.65
CA THR A 229 18.99 -8.73 -33.88
C THR A 229 17.98 -9.51 -33.04
N ASN A 230 16.89 -8.87 -32.60
CA ASN A 230 15.82 -9.57 -31.88
C ASN A 230 14.98 -10.46 -32.80
N THR A 231 14.85 -10.15 -34.09
CA THR A 231 13.99 -10.91 -35.01
C THR A 231 14.59 -12.29 -35.35
N GLU A 232 15.92 -12.40 -35.48
CA GLU A 232 16.62 -13.68 -35.68
C GLU A 232 16.66 -14.54 -34.40
N GLN A 233 16.70 -13.92 -33.21
CA GLN A 233 16.58 -14.64 -31.93
C GLN A 233 15.15 -15.14 -31.67
N ILE A 234 14.12 -14.43 -32.12
CA ILE A 234 12.71 -14.87 -32.01
C ILE A 234 12.46 -16.08 -32.91
N THR A 235 13.11 -16.17 -34.08
CA THR A 235 12.84 -17.22 -35.09
C THR A 235 13.62 -18.53 -34.82
N SER A 236 14.76 -18.48 -34.13
CA SER A 236 15.64 -19.66 -33.90
C SER A 236 15.41 -20.41 -32.58
N ALA A 237 14.44 -19.98 -31.76
CA ALA A 237 14.21 -20.47 -30.40
C ALA A 237 13.22 -21.66 -30.30
N GLY A 238 13.32 -22.65 -31.19
CA GLY A 238 12.36 -23.77 -31.26
C GLY A 238 12.22 -24.60 -29.97
N LEU A 239 13.27 -24.68 -29.14
CA LEU A 239 13.23 -25.38 -27.84
C LEU A 239 12.91 -24.45 -26.66
N GLN A 240 13.34 -23.18 -26.70
CA GLN A 240 13.02 -22.22 -25.63
C GLN A 240 11.55 -21.77 -25.69
N GLY A 241 10.97 -21.68 -26.88
CA GLY A 241 9.54 -21.36 -27.06
C GLY A 241 8.61 -22.41 -26.44
N VAL A 242 8.99 -23.70 -26.50
CA VAL A 242 8.20 -24.78 -25.87
C VAL A 242 8.22 -24.65 -24.35
N THR A 243 9.38 -24.38 -23.73
CA THR A 243 9.46 -24.17 -22.28
C THR A 243 8.61 -22.99 -21.82
N VAL A 244 8.70 -21.85 -22.51
CA VAL A 244 7.88 -20.66 -22.21
C VAL A 244 6.39 -20.97 -22.37
N LEU A 245 6.01 -21.69 -23.43
CA LEU A 245 4.61 -22.10 -23.62
C LEU A 245 4.12 -22.99 -22.48
N VAL A 246 4.92 -23.97 -22.05
CA VAL A 246 4.58 -24.85 -20.92
C VAL A 246 4.48 -24.06 -19.62
N GLU A 247 5.38 -23.12 -19.35
CA GLU A 247 5.31 -22.23 -18.18
C GLU A 247 4.05 -21.38 -18.19
N VAL A 248 3.69 -20.78 -19.34
CA VAL A 248 2.48 -19.97 -19.50
C VAL A 248 1.23 -20.83 -19.29
N LEU A 249 1.15 -22.00 -19.93
CA LEU A 249 0.02 -22.93 -19.76
C LEU A 249 -0.10 -23.40 -18.32
N THR A 250 1.02 -23.71 -17.67
CA THR A 250 1.05 -24.09 -16.25
C THR A 250 0.56 -22.94 -15.37
N GLY A 251 1.02 -21.71 -15.63
CA GLY A 251 0.57 -20.51 -14.94
C GLY A 251 -0.92 -20.25 -15.12
N ILE A 252 -1.46 -20.40 -16.34
CA ILE A 252 -2.90 -20.27 -16.64
C ILE A 252 -3.69 -21.34 -15.88
N LEU A 253 -3.24 -22.59 -15.90
CA LEU A 253 -3.91 -23.70 -15.22
C LEU A 253 -3.93 -23.48 -13.70
N LEU A 254 -2.80 -23.07 -13.12
CA LEU A 254 -2.71 -22.73 -11.69
C LEU A 254 -3.59 -21.53 -11.34
N ALA A 255 -3.63 -20.50 -12.19
CA ALA A 255 -4.49 -19.34 -11.99
C ALA A 255 -5.97 -19.72 -12.07
N MET A 256 -6.36 -20.57 -13.02
CA MET A 256 -7.71 -21.07 -13.19
C MET A 256 -8.17 -21.91 -12.00
N PHE A 257 -7.34 -22.88 -11.59
CA PHE A 257 -7.60 -23.69 -10.42
C PHE A 257 -7.71 -22.84 -9.15
N SER A 258 -6.76 -21.93 -8.92
CA SER A 258 -6.77 -21.03 -7.77
C SER A 258 -8.01 -20.13 -7.77
N THR A 259 -8.40 -19.60 -8.93
CA THR A 259 -9.60 -18.76 -9.07
C THR A 259 -10.86 -19.54 -8.68
N LEU A 260 -11.01 -20.78 -9.16
CA LEU A 260 -12.14 -21.64 -8.80
C LEU A 260 -12.24 -21.84 -7.28
N PHE A 261 -11.13 -22.17 -6.62
CA PHE A 261 -11.11 -22.38 -5.17
C PHE A 261 -11.34 -21.08 -4.38
N LEU A 262 -10.73 -19.96 -4.79
CA LEU A 262 -10.96 -18.66 -4.16
C LEU A 262 -12.42 -18.21 -4.29
N LEU A 263 -13.03 -18.46 -5.45
CA LEU A 263 -14.41 -18.10 -5.73
C LEU A 263 -15.42 -19.03 -5.04
N TYR A 264 -15.13 -20.33 -4.96
CA TYR A 264 -15.98 -21.32 -4.30
C TYR A 264 -15.86 -21.23 -2.77
N ASP A 265 -14.65 -21.21 -2.22
CA ASP A 265 -14.33 -21.42 -0.81
C ASP A 265 -13.64 -20.24 -0.12
N GLY A 266 -13.61 -19.05 -0.72
CA GLY A 266 -12.89 -17.88 -0.19
C GLY A 266 -13.15 -17.55 1.30
N LYS A 267 -14.37 -17.79 1.82
CA LYS A 267 -14.66 -17.64 3.25
C LYS A 267 -13.93 -18.65 4.13
N ARG A 268 -13.89 -19.92 3.72
CA ARG A 268 -13.21 -21.00 4.45
C ARG A 268 -11.71 -20.78 4.43
N ILE A 269 -11.16 -20.38 3.28
CA ILE A 269 -9.76 -19.99 3.12
C ILE A 269 -9.44 -18.83 4.08
N TRP A 270 -10.28 -17.79 4.13
CA TRP A 270 -10.08 -16.65 5.03
C TRP A 270 -10.10 -17.03 6.51
N THR A 271 -11.00 -17.92 6.94
CA THR A 271 -11.04 -18.40 8.32
C THR A 271 -9.79 -19.23 8.66
N TRP A 272 -9.31 -20.04 7.72
CA TRP A 272 -8.07 -20.79 7.89
C TRP A 272 -6.85 -19.87 8.01
N VAL A 273 -6.74 -18.85 7.16
CA VAL A 273 -5.67 -17.84 7.23
C VAL A 273 -5.68 -17.10 8.58
N GLN A 274 -6.85 -16.77 9.12
CA GLN A 274 -6.95 -16.16 10.46
C GLN A 274 -6.45 -17.09 11.58
N GLY A 275 -6.48 -18.41 11.38
CA GLY A 275 -5.92 -19.39 12.32
C GLY A 275 -4.40 -19.26 12.47
N LEU A 276 -3.70 -18.85 11.41
CA LEU A 276 -2.24 -18.63 11.39
C LEU A 276 -1.81 -17.37 12.14
N VAL A 277 -2.74 -16.44 12.39
CA VAL A 277 -2.48 -15.17 13.07
C VAL A 277 -2.51 -15.39 14.59
N PRO A 278 -1.55 -14.83 15.37
CA PRO A 278 -1.58 -14.89 16.83
C PRO A 278 -2.85 -14.28 17.42
N ALA A 279 -3.35 -14.84 18.53
CA ALA A 279 -4.64 -14.48 19.13
C ALA A 279 -4.81 -12.97 19.38
N ALA A 280 -3.74 -12.28 19.81
CA ALA A 280 -3.75 -10.84 20.06
C ALA A 280 -4.01 -9.99 18.80
N ALA A 281 -3.55 -10.43 17.63
CA ALA A 281 -3.70 -9.70 16.36
C ALA A 281 -4.95 -10.12 15.55
N ARG A 282 -5.57 -11.28 15.88
CA ARG A 282 -6.72 -11.83 15.13
C ARG A 282 -7.86 -10.83 14.93
N PRO A 283 -8.35 -10.09 15.94
CA PRO A 283 -9.49 -9.18 15.74
C PRO A 283 -9.16 -8.02 14.79
N GLY A 284 -7.93 -7.49 14.86
CA GLY A 284 -7.45 -6.47 13.93
C GLY A 284 -7.37 -6.99 12.49
N VAL A 285 -6.78 -8.17 12.29
CA VAL A 285 -6.66 -8.78 10.95
C VAL A 285 -8.03 -9.18 10.37
N ALA A 286 -8.93 -9.69 11.21
CA ALA A 286 -10.30 -10.05 10.82
C ALA A 286 -11.06 -8.85 10.21
N GLY A 287 -10.84 -7.65 10.75
CA GLY A 287 -11.42 -6.42 10.21
C GLY A 287 -10.70 -5.85 8.98
N ALA A 288 -9.41 -6.16 8.81
CA ALA A 288 -8.59 -5.69 7.69
C ALA A 288 -8.90 -6.45 6.39
N GLY A 289 -9.09 -7.77 6.45
CA GLY A 289 -9.30 -8.62 5.27
C GLY A 289 -10.45 -8.19 4.35
N PRO A 290 -11.68 -8.00 4.86
CA PRO A 290 -12.79 -7.52 4.03
C PRO A 290 -12.58 -6.14 3.42
N ARG A 291 -11.76 -5.28 4.05
CA ARG A 291 -11.40 -3.96 3.52
C ARG A 291 -10.38 -4.08 2.40
N ALA A 292 -9.32 -4.87 2.63
CA ALA A 292 -8.34 -5.22 1.61
C ALA A 292 -9.01 -5.81 0.36
N TRP A 293 -9.93 -6.75 0.55
CA TRP A 293 -10.66 -7.37 -0.56
C TRP A 293 -11.53 -6.35 -1.33
N ARG A 294 -12.23 -5.46 -0.63
CA ARG A 294 -12.98 -4.36 -1.27
C ARG A 294 -12.08 -3.42 -2.08
N THR A 295 -10.91 -3.07 -1.55
CA THR A 295 -9.92 -2.25 -2.27
C THR A 295 -9.43 -2.97 -3.53
N LEU A 296 -9.09 -4.26 -3.43
CA LEU A 296 -8.64 -5.06 -4.56
C LEU A 296 -9.71 -5.15 -5.66
N THR A 297 -10.95 -5.48 -5.29
CA THR A 297 -12.08 -5.54 -6.24
C THR A 297 -12.38 -4.18 -6.89
N ALA A 298 -12.34 -3.09 -6.12
CA ALA A 298 -12.55 -1.76 -6.67
C ALA A 298 -11.42 -1.37 -7.65
N TYR A 299 -10.18 -1.64 -7.29
CA TYR A 299 -9.01 -1.38 -8.13
C TYR A 299 -9.08 -2.15 -9.45
N VAL A 300 -9.22 -3.48 -9.40
CA VAL A 300 -9.22 -4.32 -10.62
C VAL A 300 -10.35 -3.92 -11.57
N ARG A 301 -11.57 -3.72 -11.04
CA ARG A 301 -12.70 -3.27 -11.85
C ARG A 301 -12.46 -1.88 -12.43
N GLY A 302 -11.84 -1.00 -11.65
CA GLY A 302 -11.49 0.34 -12.10
C GLY A 302 -10.49 0.30 -13.25
N THR A 303 -9.42 -0.47 -13.11
CA THR A 303 -8.39 -0.64 -14.15
C THR A 303 -8.98 -1.23 -15.43
N VAL A 304 -9.80 -2.29 -15.35
CA VAL A 304 -10.45 -2.87 -16.54
C VAL A 304 -11.37 -1.87 -17.23
N LEU A 305 -12.13 -1.08 -16.47
CA LEU A 305 -13.03 -0.07 -17.03
C LEU A 305 -12.25 1.08 -17.68
N VAL A 306 -11.19 1.55 -17.02
CA VAL A 306 -10.29 2.59 -17.55
C VAL A 306 -9.63 2.10 -18.84
N ALA A 307 -9.04 0.89 -18.83
CA ALA A 307 -8.40 0.30 -20.01
C ALA A 307 -9.37 0.18 -21.21
N LEU A 308 -10.63 -0.22 -20.97
CA LEU A 308 -11.66 -0.25 -22.02
C LEU A 308 -11.98 1.15 -22.56
N ILE A 309 -12.12 2.13 -21.67
CA ILE A 309 -12.40 3.50 -22.06
C ILE A 309 -11.23 4.07 -22.88
N ASP A 310 -9.99 3.88 -22.46
CA ASP A 310 -8.81 4.37 -23.18
C ASP A 310 -8.70 3.74 -24.56
N ALA A 311 -8.84 2.42 -24.64
CA ALA A 311 -8.81 1.69 -25.90
C ALA A 311 -9.91 2.17 -26.87
N ILE A 312 -11.12 2.43 -26.38
CA ILE A 312 -12.23 2.91 -27.21
C ILE A 312 -12.02 4.37 -27.61
N PHE A 313 -11.77 5.29 -26.67
CA PHE A 313 -11.74 6.72 -26.98
C PHE A 313 -10.48 7.12 -27.74
N ILE A 314 -9.31 6.60 -27.34
CA ILE A 314 -8.06 6.85 -28.07
C ILE A 314 -8.11 6.11 -29.41
N GLY A 315 -8.55 4.85 -29.42
CA GLY A 315 -8.69 4.06 -30.64
C GLY A 315 -9.63 4.72 -31.67
N LEU A 316 -10.75 5.27 -31.20
CA LEU A 316 -11.70 5.99 -32.07
C LEU A 316 -11.12 7.32 -32.58
N GLY A 317 -10.36 8.04 -31.75
CA GLY A 317 -9.67 9.25 -32.19
C GLY A 317 -8.61 8.96 -33.26
N ILE A 318 -7.82 7.90 -33.08
CA ILE A 318 -6.84 7.43 -34.08
C ILE A 318 -7.55 6.99 -35.37
N TYR A 319 -8.67 6.27 -35.24
CA TYR A 319 -9.50 5.84 -36.38
C TYR A 319 -10.05 7.02 -37.19
N PHE A 320 -10.60 8.05 -36.53
CA PHE A 320 -11.13 9.23 -37.23
C PHE A 320 -10.04 10.09 -37.87
N LEU A 321 -8.84 10.08 -37.30
CA LEU A 321 -7.65 10.69 -37.90
C LEU A 321 -7.07 9.86 -39.07
N LYS A 322 -7.74 8.77 -39.45
CA LYS A 322 -7.37 7.86 -40.55
C LYS A 322 -5.97 7.26 -40.41
N VAL A 323 -5.47 7.17 -39.18
CA VAL A 323 -4.20 6.50 -38.92
C VAL A 323 -4.42 5.00 -39.15
N PRO A 324 -3.61 4.37 -40.00
CA PRO A 324 -3.71 2.93 -40.22
C PRO A 324 -3.43 2.19 -38.91
N MET A 325 -3.87 0.94 -38.81
CA MET A 325 -3.63 0.13 -37.61
C MET A 325 -4.31 0.68 -36.33
N ALA A 326 -5.39 1.45 -36.47
CA ALA A 326 -6.14 1.96 -35.33
C ALA A 326 -6.61 0.86 -34.36
N VAL A 327 -7.06 -0.28 -34.88
CA VAL A 327 -7.48 -1.44 -34.07
C VAL A 327 -6.28 -2.08 -33.34
N PRO A 328 -5.15 -2.43 -33.99
CA PRO A 328 -3.93 -2.85 -33.30
C PRO A 328 -3.47 -1.89 -32.21
N LEU A 329 -3.46 -0.58 -32.50
CA LEU A 329 -3.05 0.43 -31.53
C LEU A 329 -4.00 0.48 -30.33
N ALA A 330 -5.31 0.41 -30.56
CA ALA A 330 -6.30 0.33 -29.48
C ALA A 330 -6.09 -0.92 -28.61
N VAL A 331 -5.71 -2.05 -29.20
CA VAL A 331 -5.36 -3.28 -28.48
C VAL A 331 -4.09 -3.10 -27.64
N PHE A 332 -3.05 -2.44 -28.17
CA PHE A 332 -1.85 -2.12 -27.38
C PHE A 332 -2.16 -1.17 -26.23
N ILE A 333 -2.97 -0.13 -26.47
CA ILE A 333 -3.43 0.80 -25.42
C ILE A 333 -4.18 0.03 -24.32
N PHE A 334 -5.11 -0.85 -24.70
CA PHE A 334 -5.82 -1.72 -23.76
C PHE A 334 -4.88 -2.57 -22.91
N LEU A 335 -3.91 -3.24 -23.55
CA LEU A 335 -2.97 -4.13 -22.86
C LEU A 335 -2.03 -3.36 -21.92
N PHE A 336 -1.52 -2.21 -22.38
CA PHE A 336 -0.59 -1.41 -21.62
C PHE A 336 -1.27 -0.67 -20.45
N ALA A 337 -2.56 -0.35 -20.53
CA ALA A 337 -3.30 0.31 -19.46
C ALA A 337 -3.28 -0.47 -18.11
N PHE A 338 -2.95 -1.77 -18.11
CA PHE A 338 -2.76 -2.56 -16.89
C PHE A 338 -1.45 -2.27 -16.14
N ILE A 339 -0.52 -1.52 -16.74
CA ILE A 339 0.74 -1.09 -16.12
C ILE A 339 0.66 0.43 -15.90
N PRO A 340 0.31 0.90 -14.68
CA PRO A 340 0.11 2.33 -14.45
C PRO A 340 1.35 3.16 -14.78
N LEU A 341 1.13 4.38 -15.28
CA LEU A 341 2.12 5.34 -15.78
C LEU A 341 2.88 4.87 -17.03
N VAL A 342 3.56 3.74 -16.94
CA VAL A 342 4.38 3.20 -18.03
C VAL A 342 3.50 2.88 -19.24
N GLY A 343 2.33 2.29 -18.99
CA GLY A 343 1.42 1.89 -20.05
C GLY A 343 0.89 3.04 -20.89
N ALA A 344 0.44 4.11 -20.24
CA ALA A 344 -0.05 5.31 -20.91
C ALA A 344 1.07 6.01 -21.73
N VAL A 345 2.27 6.11 -21.16
CA VAL A 345 3.42 6.71 -21.85
C VAL A 345 3.84 5.87 -23.06
N VAL A 346 4.01 4.56 -22.89
CA VAL A 346 4.47 3.67 -23.96
C VAL A 346 3.42 3.52 -25.06
N SER A 347 2.15 3.29 -24.72
CA SER A 347 1.09 3.14 -25.72
C SER A 347 0.75 4.45 -26.42
N GLY A 348 0.74 5.57 -25.70
CA GLY A 348 0.54 6.90 -26.28
C GLY A 348 1.70 7.29 -27.20
N ALA A 349 2.95 7.05 -26.79
CA ALA A 349 4.11 7.27 -27.64
C ALA A 349 4.06 6.40 -28.90
N LEU A 350 3.72 5.12 -28.77
CA LEU A 350 3.57 4.23 -29.91
C LEU A 350 2.52 4.75 -30.90
N ALA A 351 1.34 5.18 -30.41
CA ALA A 351 0.30 5.74 -31.26
C ALA A 351 0.75 7.01 -31.99
N VAL A 352 1.45 7.92 -31.29
CA VAL A 352 1.95 9.17 -31.88
C VAL A 352 3.03 8.90 -32.92
N VAL A 353 3.96 7.98 -32.63
CA VAL A 353 5.02 7.57 -33.58
C VAL A 353 4.37 6.97 -34.82
N VAL A 354 3.47 6.00 -34.68
CA VAL A 354 2.81 5.39 -35.85
C VAL A 354 2.05 6.43 -36.67
N ALA A 355 1.37 7.39 -36.05
CA ALA A 355 0.69 8.48 -36.75
C ALA A 355 1.65 9.41 -37.50
N LEU A 356 2.77 9.77 -36.87
CA LEU A 356 3.83 10.61 -37.46
C LEU A 356 4.38 10.01 -38.75
N VAL A 357 4.58 8.71 -38.71
CA VAL A 357 5.19 7.92 -39.77
C VAL A 357 4.22 7.63 -40.91
N THR A 358 2.94 7.53 -40.63
CA THR A 358 1.95 7.10 -41.64
C THR A 358 1.13 8.24 -42.20
N GLN A 359 1.03 9.36 -41.48
CA GLN A 359 0.16 10.49 -41.81
C GLN A 359 0.83 11.85 -41.62
N GLY A 360 2.13 11.88 -41.25
CA GLY A 360 2.91 13.09 -41.08
C GLY A 360 2.75 13.81 -39.72
N PRO A 361 3.51 14.90 -39.51
CA PRO A 361 3.65 15.56 -38.21
C PRO A 361 2.37 16.22 -37.70
N TRP A 362 1.52 16.74 -38.60
CA TRP A 362 0.25 17.35 -38.20
C TRP A 362 -0.71 16.33 -37.59
N THR A 363 -0.83 15.16 -38.22
CA THR A 363 -1.70 14.08 -37.71
C THR A 363 -1.15 13.51 -36.40
N ALA A 364 0.18 13.39 -36.27
CA ALA A 364 0.81 12.98 -35.01
C ALA A 364 0.51 13.95 -33.86
N LEU A 365 0.56 15.26 -34.12
CA LEU A 365 0.20 16.28 -33.15
C LEU A 365 -1.27 16.15 -32.73
N MET A 366 -2.16 15.87 -33.68
CA MET A 366 -3.57 15.62 -33.40
C MET A 366 -3.79 14.35 -32.59
N VAL A 367 -3.08 13.26 -32.88
CA VAL A 367 -3.12 12.04 -32.07
C VAL A 367 -2.60 12.31 -30.66
N LEU A 368 -1.50 13.05 -30.51
CA LEU A 368 -0.99 13.47 -29.20
C LEU A 368 -2.04 14.28 -28.44
N ALA A 369 -2.71 15.23 -29.10
CA ALA A 369 -3.78 16.01 -28.51
C ALA A 369 -4.96 15.13 -28.05
N VAL A 370 -5.35 14.12 -28.84
CA VAL A 370 -6.38 13.14 -28.46
C VAL A 370 -5.94 12.33 -27.25
N VAL A 371 -4.73 11.75 -27.26
CA VAL A 371 -4.19 10.95 -26.15
C VAL A 371 -4.16 11.78 -24.87
N LEU A 372 -3.63 13.01 -24.94
CA LEU A 372 -3.59 13.91 -23.79
C LEU A 372 -4.99 14.30 -23.33
N ALA A 373 -5.91 14.60 -24.23
CA ALA A 373 -7.29 14.94 -23.87
C ALA A 373 -7.98 13.78 -23.14
N VAL A 374 -7.86 12.54 -23.66
CA VAL A 374 -8.41 11.36 -22.99
C VAL A 374 -7.74 11.13 -21.65
N GLN A 375 -6.41 11.24 -21.56
CA GLN A 375 -5.68 11.08 -20.30
C GLN A 375 -6.07 12.13 -19.25
N GLN A 376 -6.36 13.37 -19.67
CA GLN A 376 -6.81 14.42 -18.76
C GLN A 376 -8.23 14.17 -18.26
N ILE A 377 -9.13 13.72 -19.14
CA ILE A 377 -10.48 13.27 -18.77
C ILE A 377 -10.37 12.08 -17.82
N GLU A 378 -9.46 11.15 -18.11
CA GLU A 378 -9.21 9.96 -17.29
C GLU A 378 -8.79 10.36 -15.87
N GLY A 379 -7.74 11.18 -15.75
CA GLY A 379 -7.18 11.62 -14.47
C GLY A 379 -8.12 12.50 -13.64
N HIS A 380 -8.87 13.41 -14.28
CA HIS A 380 -9.67 14.40 -13.55
C HIS A 380 -11.13 13.99 -13.33
N VAL A 381 -11.69 13.13 -14.19
CA VAL A 381 -13.12 12.76 -14.14
C VAL A 381 -13.30 11.27 -13.85
N LEU A 382 -12.68 10.40 -14.65
CA LEU A 382 -12.92 8.97 -14.57
C LEU A 382 -12.28 8.37 -13.32
N GLN A 383 -11.02 8.70 -13.01
CA GLN A 383 -10.35 8.15 -11.82
C GLN A 383 -11.11 8.48 -10.52
N PRO A 384 -11.53 9.74 -10.25
CA PRO A 384 -12.34 10.05 -9.07
C PRO A 384 -13.70 9.35 -9.06
N PHE A 385 -14.33 9.16 -10.22
CA PHE A 385 -15.65 8.52 -10.33
C PHE A 385 -15.58 7.00 -10.18
N ILE A 386 -14.56 6.37 -10.77
CA ILE A 386 -14.40 4.92 -10.88
C ILE A 386 -13.69 4.34 -9.65
N LEU A 387 -12.55 4.92 -9.24
CA LEU A 387 -11.77 4.43 -8.10
C LEU A 387 -12.18 5.08 -6.77
N GLY A 388 -12.81 6.25 -6.80
CA GLY A 388 -13.35 6.92 -5.61
C GLY A 388 -12.30 7.19 -4.52
N ARG A 389 -12.75 7.30 -3.26
CA ARG A 389 -11.88 7.47 -2.07
C ARG A 389 -11.10 6.20 -1.69
N ALA A 390 -11.23 5.10 -2.43
CA ALA A 390 -10.79 3.78 -1.99
C ALA A 390 -9.28 3.53 -2.12
N VAL A 391 -8.55 4.29 -2.95
CA VAL A 391 -7.11 4.09 -3.19
C VAL A 391 -6.37 5.42 -3.09
N ARG A 392 -6.10 5.88 -1.87
CA ARG A 392 -5.23 7.04 -1.61
C ARG A 392 -3.78 6.57 -1.45
N VAL A 393 -3.13 6.26 -2.57
CA VAL A 393 -1.71 5.91 -2.61
C VAL A 393 -0.94 7.09 -3.21
N HIS A 394 0.19 7.45 -2.62
CA HIS A 394 1.03 8.52 -3.16
C HIS A 394 1.59 8.12 -4.54
N PRO A 395 1.58 8.99 -5.56
CA PRO A 395 2.06 8.67 -6.91
C PRO A 395 3.48 8.08 -6.92
N LEU A 396 4.40 8.64 -6.13
CA LEU A 396 5.76 8.11 -5.97
C LEU A 396 5.78 6.63 -5.55
N ALA A 397 4.90 6.22 -4.63
CA ALA A 397 4.82 4.83 -4.19
C ALA A 397 4.36 3.91 -5.32
N VAL A 398 3.46 4.37 -6.18
CA VAL A 398 3.03 3.63 -7.38
C VAL A 398 4.21 3.45 -8.33
N VAL A 399 4.92 4.53 -8.67
CA VAL A 399 6.07 4.49 -9.61
C VAL A 399 7.17 3.55 -9.10
N LEU A 400 7.59 3.73 -7.85
CA LEU A 400 8.65 2.91 -7.26
C LEU A 400 8.24 1.43 -7.17
N SER A 401 6.97 1.14 -6.89
CA SER A 401 6.49 -0.24 -6.79
C SER A 401 6.35 -0.90 -8.15
N VAL A 402 5.91 -0.17 -9.19
CA VAL A 402 5.89 -0.67 -10.57
C VAL A 402 7.31 -0.96 -11.05
N ALA A 403 8.26 -0.05 -10.80
CA ALA A 403 9.67 -0.26 -11.14
C ALA A 403 10.26 -1.46 -10.39
N ALA A 404 10.06 -1.56 -9.08
CA ALA A 404 10.53 -2.69 -8.27
C ALA A 404 9.89 -4.02 -8.70
N GLY A 405 8.58 -4.04 -8.93
CA GLY A 405 7.85 -5.21 -9.42
C GLY A 405 8.32 -5.64 -10.81
N GLY A 406 8.58 -4.68 -11.69
CA GLY A 406 9.18 -4.89 -13.01
C GLY A 406 10.57 -5.53 -12.94
N MET A 407 11.42 -5.05 -12.05
CA MET A 407 12.77 -5.60 -11.87
C MET A 407 12.76 -7.01 -11.27
N VAL A 408 11.87 -7.29 -10.31
CA VAL A 408 11.81 -8.59 -9.61
C VAL A 408 11.11 -9.66 -10.45
N ALA A 409 9.99 -9.30 -11.07
CA ALA A 409 9.07 -10.26 -11.68
C ALA A 409 8.59 -9.87 -13.09
N GLY A 410 9.28 -8.94 -13.75
CA GLY A 410 8.98 -8.52 -15.12
C GLY A 410 7.60 -7.87 -15.22
N ILE A 411 6.97 -8.02 -16.39
CA ILE A 411 5.64 -7.46 -16.68
C ILE A 411 4.60 -7.92 -15.65
N GLY A 412 4.59 -9.21 -15.29
CA GLY A 412 3.66 -9.74 -14.28
C GLY A 412 3.82 -9.07 -12.91
N GLY A 413 5.06 -8.79 -12.50
CA GLY A 413 5.34 -8.05 -11.27
C GLY A 413 4.89 -6.60 -11.32
N ALA A 414 5.10 -5.92 -12.45
CA ALA A 414 4.67 -4.54 -12.65
C ALA A 414 3.13 -4.38 -12.57
N VAL A 415 2.37 -5.32 -13.16
CA VAL A 415 0.90 -5.33 -13.13
C VAL A 415 0.37 -5.57 -11.70
N VAL A 416 0.99 -6.49 -10.95
CA VAL A 416 0.54 -6.86 -9.60
C VAL A 416 0.96 -5.82 -8.54
N ALA A 417 2.04 -5.07 -8.79
CA ALA A 417 2.63 -4.16 -7.80
C ALA A 417 1.64 -3.13 -7.25
N VAL A 418 0.91 -2.44 -8.12
CA VAL A 418 0.01 -1.35 -7.71
C VAL A 418 -1.17 -1.83 -6.84
N PRO A 419 -1.92 -2.89 -7.22
CA PRO A 419 -2.94 -3.43 -6.35
C PRO A 419 -2.38 -3.93 -5.01
N LEU A 420 -1.17 -4.51 -5.01
CA LEU A 420 -0.52 -4.96 -3.79
C LEU A 420 -0.21 -3.78 -2.85
N VAL A 421 0.28 -2.66 -3.39
CA VAL A 421 0.48 -1.42 -2.62
C VAL A 421 -0.83 -0.87 -2.08
N ALA A 422 -1.88 -0.83 -2.90
CA ALA A 422 -3.20 -0.35 -2.50
C ALA A 422 -3.80 -1.18 -1.34
N VAL A 423 -3.70 -2.51 -1.45
CA VAL A 423 -4.12 -3.44 -0.40
C VAL A 423 -3.28 -3.26 0.86
N THR A 424 -1.96 -3.21 0.72
CA THR A 424 -1.03 -3.01 1.85
C THR A 424 -1.33 -1.70 2.58
N ASN A 425 -1.50 -0.61 1.85
CA ASN A 425 -1.86 0.69 2.42
C ASN A 425 -3.19 0.62 3.18
N THR A 426 -4.20 -0.04 2.60
CA THR A 426 -5.52 -0.23 3.25
C THR A 426 -5.38 -0.99 4.57
N VAL A 427 -4.61 -2.09 4.58
CA VAL A 427 -4.38 -2.90 5.77
C VAL A 427 -3.61 -2.11 6.82
N VAL A 428 -2.51 -1.44 6.45
CA VAL A 428 -1.68 -0.66 7.39
C VAL A 428 -2.47 0.48 8.01
N VAL A 429 -3.21 1.25 7.21
CA VAL A 429 -4.06 2.35 7.72
C VAL A 429 -5.11 1.82 8.68
N TYR A 430 -5.76 0.71 8.32
CA TYR A 430 -6.77 0.09 9.19
C TYR A 430 -6.18 -0.41 10.51
N LEU A 431 -5.07 -1.14 10.47
CA LEU A 431 -4.43 -1.69 11.66
C LEU A 431 -3.90 -0.59 12.58
N ARG A 432 -3.36 0.52 12.01
CA ARG A 432 -2.94 1.69 12.80
C ARG A 432 -4.11 2.39 13.49
N ALA A 433 -5.25 2.52 12.81
CA ALA A 433 -6.47 3.06 13.43
C ALA A 433 -6.95 2.12 14.55
N TYR A 434 -7.04 0.83 14.27
CA TYR A 434 -7.44 -0.19 15.24
C TYR A 434 -6.53 -0.22 16.48
N SER A 435 -5.21 -0.13 16.31
CA SER A 435 -4.27 -0.10 17.45
C SER A 435 -4.43 1.16 18.29
N ARG A 436 -4.73 2.31 17.67
CA ARG A 436 -4.98 3.57 18.41
C ARG A 436 -6.25 3.47 19.22
N ASP A 437 -7.33 2.93 18.66
CA ASP A 437 -8.58 2.75 19.37
C ASP A 437 -8.40 1.81 20.57
N GLN A 438 -7.67 0.71 20.41
CA GLN A 438 -7.33 -0.21 21.50
C GLN A 438 -6.57 0.49 22.65
N LEU A 439 -5.60 1.35 22.32
CA LEU A 439 -4.85 2.11 23.33
C LEU A 439 -5.75 3.11 24.07
N LEU A 440 -6.68 3.77 23.38
CA LEU A 440 -7.62 4.69 24.01
C LEU A 440 -8.61 3.98 24.94
N HIS A 441 -9.13 2.81 24.55
CA HIS A 441 -10.01 2.01 25.40
C HIS A 441 -9.25 1.43 26.60
N GLY A 442 -7.99 1.02 26.41
CA GLY A 442 -7.11 0.60 27.50
C GLY A 442 -6.81 1.73 28.49
N ALA A 443 -6.55 2.95 28.00
CA ALA A 443 -6.33 4.11 28.86
C ALA A 443 -7.61 4.55 29.59
N ALA A 444 -8.78 4.48 28.95
CA ALA A 444 -10.07 4.79 29.56
C ALA A 444 -10.46 3.77 30.65
N ALA A 445 -10.10 2.49 30.50
CA ALA A 445 -10.27 1.47 31.53
C ALA A 445 -9.36 1.69 32.75
N ILE A 446 -8.30 2.50 32.62
CA ILE A 446 -7.35 2.88 33.68
C ILE A 446 -7.60 4.34 34.14
N GLY A 447 -8.74 4.93 33.78
CA GLY A 447 -9.13 6.27 34.26
C GLY A 447 -9.17 6.36 35.79
N PRO A 448 -8.97 7.55 36.38
CA PRO A 448 -8.82 7.69 37.82
C PRO A 448 -10.07 7.15 38.52
N GLY A 449 -9.86 6.23 39.46
CA GLY A 449 -10.94 5.73 40.33
C GLY A 449 -11.71 6.91 40.94
N PRO A 450 -13.01 6.74 41.26
CA PRO A 450 -13.89 7.82 41.67
C PRO A 450 -13.26 8.69 42.74
N HIS A 451 -12.90 9.92 42.39
CA HIS A 451 -12.35 10.88 43.34
C HIS A 451 -13.47 11.59 44.11
N GLY A 452 -13.35 11.59 45.43
CA GLY A 452 -13.86 12.62 46.35
C GLY A 452 -15.35 12.58 46.70
N ALA A 453 -16.25 12.56 45.71
CA ALA A 453 -17.69 12.70 45.96
C ALA A 453 -18.45 11.37 45.91
N THR A 454 -18.13 10.50 44.95
CA THR A 454 -18.77 9.19 44.78
C THR A 454 -18.24 8.11 45.72
N ALA A 455 -16.99 8.23 46.18
CA ALA A 455 -16.43 7.34 47.20
C ALA A 455 -17.10 7.53 48.57
N PHE A 456 -17.44 8.77 48.94
CA PHE A 456 -18.19 9.04 50.16
C PHE A 456 -19.63 8.50 50.07
N GLU A 457 -20.28 8.60 48.91
CA GLU A 457 -21.65 8.10 48.75
C GLU A 457 -21.76 6.57 48.82
N GLN A 458 -20.76 5.83 48.33
CA GLN A 458 -20.70 4.37 48.49
C GLN A 458 -20.35 3.94 49.92
N ALA A 459 -19.39 4.59 50.58
CA ALA A 459 -19.05 4.30 51.97
C ALA A 459 -20.21 4.60 52.94
N THR A 460 -21.01 5.64 52.65
CA THR A 460 -22.18 5.99 53.46
C THR A 460 -23.36 5.02 53.25
N ARG A 461 -23.48 4.39 52.07
CA ARG A 461 -24.50 3.35 51.80
C ARG A 461 -24.17 2.02 52.46
N GLU A 462 -22.90 1.62 52.50
CA GLU A 462 -22.47 0.39 53.19
C GLU A 462 -22.53 0.52 54.72
N ALA A 463 -22.19 1.69 55.26
CA ALA A 463 -22.32 1.95 56.70
C ALA A 463 -23.78 2.03 57.19
N GLY A 464 -24.73 2.35 56.31
CA GLY A 464 -26.16 2.44 56.65
C GLY A 464 -26.91 1.10 56.67
N SER A 465 -26.35 0.04 56.07
CA SER A 465 -26.97 -1.29 56.02
C SER A 465 -26.68 -2.17 57.24
N ASP A 466 -25.67 -1.85 58.04
CA ASP A 466 -25.25 -2.66 59.19
C ASP A 466 -25.94 -2.28 60.51
N GLN A 467 -26.86 -1.30 60.50
CA GLN A 467 -27.54 -0.79 61.70
C GLN A 467 -29.06 -1.02 61.70
N ARG A 468 -29.52 -2.02 60.95
CA ARG A 468 -30.88 -2.59 61.08
C ARG A 468 -30.80 -4.12 61.12
N ALA A 469 -30.32 -4.63 62.25
CA ALA A 469 -30.58 -5.99 62.70
C ALA A 469 -31.10 -5.92 64.14
#